data_AF-R7IBM7-F1
#
_entry.id   AF-R7IBM7-F1
#
_cell.length_a   1.000
_cell.length_b   1.000
_cell.length_c   1.000
_cell.angle_alpha   90.00
_cell.angle_beta   90.00
_cell.angle_gamma   90.00
#
_symmetry.space_group_name_H-M   'P 1'
#
loop_
_entity.id
_entity.type
_entity.pdbx_description
1 polymer ?
#
loop_
_entity_poly.entity_id
_entity_poly.type
_entity_poly.pdbx_seq_one_letter_code
_entity_poly.pdbx_strand_id
1 'polypeptide(L)'
;MKNRFLSAAAEAIIPALLFFHKWAKLLTVIAALGVIAIAVKDRAKIAPRISVAEAGYLITAILVCVGVVSVLKDMTGVYCPVSTTYFGGTHPILEPRFGFSLSAPGNCCPGGFAGTGFIWFAFRRRRPTLARAGLFFAILFGTVCGVIQMMRGYHFPSYNVATFLLDWSLSALVYLAFLAASLKRRHAAGFIRIPQKA
;
A
#
# COMPACT_ATOMS: atom_id res chain seq x y z
N MET A 1 41.07 -11.78 -5.18
CA MET A 1 40.72 -10.35 -5.31
C MET A 1 39.21 -10.12 -5.56
N LYS A 2 38.56 -10.84 -6.50
CA LYS A 2 37.09 -10.81 -6.72
C LYS A 2 36.24 -10.98 -5.46
N ASN A 3 36.60 -11.91 -4.56
CA ASN A 3 35.83 -12.15 -3.32
C ASN A 3 35.89 -11.00 -2.31
N ARG A 4 36.95 -10.17 -2.31
CA ARG A 4 37.04 -8.99 -1.42
C ARG A 4 36.23 -7.80 -1.94
N PHE A 5 36.16 -7.60 -3.26
CA PHE A 5 35.30 -6.58 -3.86
C PHE A 5 33.81 -6.91 -3.70
N LEU A 6 33.44 -8.18 -3.85
CA LEU A 6 32.07 -8.64 -3.59
C LEU A 6 31.69 -8.53 -2.11
N SER A 7 32.63 -8.80 -1.19
CA SER A 7 32.44 -8.61 0.25
C SER A 7 32.30 -7.13 0.64
N ALA A 8 33.17 -6.25 0.13
CA ALA A 8 33.11 -4.81 0.42
C ALA A 8 31.85 -4.14 -0.16
N ALA A 9 31.44 -4.54 -1.37
CA ALA A 9 30.18 -4.08 -1.96
C ALA A 9 28.97 -4.59 -1.15
N ALA A 10 28.97 -5.87 -0.74
CA ALA A 10 27.90 -6.42 0.09
C ALA A 10 27.79 -5.70 1.45
N GLU A 11 28.91 -5.36 2.10
CA GLU A 11 28.92 -4.67 3.40
C GLU A 11 28.40 -3.23 3.34
N ALA A 12 28.55 -2.53 2.22
CA ALA A 12 27.97 -1.20 2.04
C ALA A 12 26.50 -1.24 1.54
N ILE A 13 26.16 -2.23 0.70
CA ILE A 13 24.86 -2.32 0.04
C ILE A 13 23.77 -2.83 1.01
N ILE A 14 24.06 -3.84 1.82
CA ILE A 14 23.05 -4.44 2.72
C ILE A 14 22.50 -3.42 3.74
N PRO A 15 23.32 -2.60 4.44
CA PRO A 15 22.83 -1.54 5.32
C PRO A 15 22.02 -0.48 4.58
N ALA A 16 22.44 -0.09 3.37
CA ALA A 16 21.73 0.88 2.56
C ALA A 16 20.33 0.40 2.15
N LEU A 17 20.19 -0.88 1.79
CA LEU A 17 18.89 -1.47 1.44
C LEU A 17 17.97 -1.65 2.67
N LEU A 18 18.54 -1.99 3.83
CA LEU A 18 17.82 -2.05 5.10
C LEU A 18 17.34 -0.66 5.55
N PHE A 19 18.20 0.33 5.40
CA PHE A 19 17.88 1.73 5.64
C PHE A 19 16.72 2.14 4.74
N PHE A 20 16.82 1.95 3.42
CA PHE A 20 15.78 2.29 2.46
C PHE A 20 14.40 1.72 2.83
N HIS A 21 14.32 0.45 3.24
CA HIS A 21 13.07 -0.17 3.68
C HIS A 21 12.46 0.50 4.92
N LYS A 22 13.28 0.88 5.91
CA LYS A 22 12.79 1.61 7.10
C LYS A 22 12.28 3.00 6.72
N TRP A 23 12.98 3.71 5.84
CA TRP A 23 12.57 5.04 5.37
C TRP A 23 11.33 5.02 4.50
N ALA A 24 11.15 3.98 3.67
CA ALA A 24 9.94 3.83 2.87
C ALA A 24 8.69 3.74 3.76
N LYS A 25 8.75 3.03 4.90
CA LYS A 25 7.64 2.99 5.86
C LYS A 25 7.40 4.36 6.52
N LEU A 26 8.46 5.04 6.93
CA LEU A 26 8.36 6.36 7.53
C LEU A 26 7.77 7.39 6.56
N LEU A 27 8.15 7.33 5.29
CA LEU A 27 7.63 8.20 4.24
C LEU A 27 6.10 8.05 4.09
N THR A 28 5.58 6.83 4.13
CA THR A 28 4.13 6.59 4.08
C THR A 28 3.41 7.21 5.26
N VAL A 29 3.96 7.09 6.48
CA VAL A 29 3.39 7.71 7.68
C VAL A 29 3.42 9.23 7.58
N ILE A 30 4.54 9.82 7.18
CA ILE A 30 4.68 11.27 7.00
C ILE A 30 3.70 11.78 5.94
N ALA A 31 3.56 11.07 4.82
CA ALA A 31 2.61 11.42 3.77
C ALA A 31 1.16 11.37 4.29
N ALA A 32 0.79 10.34 5.05
CA ALA A 32 -0.53 10.22 5.66
C ALA A 32 -0.82 11.39 6.64
N LEU A 33 0.14 11.73 7.50
CA LEU A 33 0.02 12.87 8.42
C LEU A 33 -0.09 14.19 7.65
N GLY A 34 0.68 14.37 6.57
CA GLY A 34 0.59 15.54 5.70
C GLY A 34 -0.78 15.68 5.04
N VAL A 35 -1.38 14.57 4.57
CA VAL A 35 -2.74 14.54 4.02
C VAL A 35 -3.76 15.00 5.06
N ILE A 36 -3.68 14.49 6.29
CA ILE A 36 -4.56 14.88 7.40
C ILE A 36 -4.40 16.38 7.70
N ALA A 37 -3.16 16.86 7.86
CA ALA A 37 -2.88 18.25 8.17
C ALA A 37 -3.42 19.21 7.10
N ILE A 38 -3.24 18.88 5.80
CA ILE A 38 -3.77 19.66 4.69
C ILE A 38 -5.31 19.67 4.71
N ALA A 39 -5.94 18.52 4.93
CA ALA A 39 -7.39 18.41 4.96
C ALA A 39 -8.02 19.18 6.13
N VAL A 40 -7.38 19.17 7.31
CA VAL A 40 -7.81 19.96 8.47
C VAL A 40 -7.65 21.45 8.21
N LYS A 41 -6.49 21.87 7.67
CA LYS A 41 -6.21 23.29 7.34
C LYS A 41 -7.16 23.84 6.29
N ASP A 42 -7.49 23.04 5.27
CA ASP A 42 -8.31 23.46 4.14
C ASP A 42 -9.81 23.19 4.37
N ARG A 43 -10.24 22.65 5.52
CA ARG A 43 -11.61 22.17 5.74
C ARG A 43 -12.72 23.20 5.47
N ALA A 44 -12.43 24.48 5.68
CA ALA A 44 -13.38 25.58 5.51
C ALA A 44 -13.27 26.26 4.13
N LYS A 45 -12.30 25.88 3.29
CA LYS A 45 -12.13 26.47 1.96
C LYS A 45 -13.16 25.91 0.99
N ILE A 46 -13.66 26.77 0.11
CA ILE A 46 -14.59 26.39 -0.97
C ILE A 46 -13.91 25.40 -1.94
N ALA A 47 -12.63 25.60 -2.23
CA ALA A 47 -11.82 24.75 -3.10
C ALA A 47 -10.59 24.19 -2.34
N PRO A 48 -10.76 23.16 -1.48
CA PRO A 48 -9.66 22.64 -0.67
C PRO A 48 -8.68 21.81 -1.51
N ARG A 49 -7.38 21.88 -1.17
CA ARG A 49 -6.34 21.05 -1.82
C ARG A 49 -6.62 19.57 -1.61
N ILE A 50 -7.01 19.15 -0.42
CA ILE A 50 -7.52 17.79 -0.18
C ILE A 50 -8.82 17.96 0.62
N SER A 51 -9.92 17.39 0.14
CA SER A 51 -11.19 17.48 0.87
C SER A 51 -11.17 16.50 2.05
N VAL A 52 -11.96 16.77 3.08
CA VAL A 52 -12.11 15.85 4.22
C VAL A 52 -12.55 14.46 3.76
N ALA A 53 -13.38 14.37 2.71
CA ALA A 53 -13.80 13.10 2.13
C ALA A 53 -12.66 12.36 1.41
N GLU A 54 -11.80 13.06 0.68
CA GLU A 54 -10.62 12.46 0.03
C GLU A 54 -9.58 12.01 1.06
N ALA A 55 -9.33 12.82 2.08
CA ALA A 55 -8.44 12.45 3.18
C ALA A 55 -9.00 11.25 3.94
N GLY A 56 -10.30 11.24 4.25
CA GLY A 56 -10.96 10.10 4.87
C GLY A 56 -10.79 8.83 4.03
N TYR A 57 -11.02 8.91 2.71
CA TYR A 57 -10.78 7.80 1.81
C TYR A 57 -9.32 7.33 1.83
N LEU A 58 -8.36 8.24 1.68
CA LEU A 58 -6.93 7.92 1.65
C LEU A 58 -6.49 7.20 2.92
N ILE A 59 -6.86 7.73 4.09
CA ILE A 59 -6.50 7.14 5.38
C ILE A 59 -7.17 5.77 5.56
N THR A 60 -8.46 5.64 5.26
CA THR A 60 -9.15 4.34 5.34
C THR A 60 -8.52 3.33 4.40
N ALA A 61 -8.22 3.70 3.15
CA ALA A 61 -7.61 2.79 2.19
C ALA A 61 -6.20 2.35 2.61
N ILE A 62 -5.37 3.28 3.12
CA ILE A 62 -4.04 2.95 3.67
C ILE A 62 -4.18 1.96 4.83
N LEU A 63 -5.06 2.24 5.81
CA LEU A 63 -5.24 1.37 6.98
C LEU A 63 -5.75 -0.02 6.58
N VAL A 64 -6.72 -0.10 5.66
CA VAL A 64 -7.24 -1.38 5.16
C VAL A 64 -6.17 -2.16 4.43
N CYS A 65 -5.41 -1.53 3.51
CA CYS A 65 -4.37 -2.23 2.76
C CYS A 65 -3.25 -2.71 3.68
N VAL A 66 -2.75 -1.85 4.58
CA VAL A 66 -1.70 -2.21 5.55
C VAL A 66 -2.18 -3.31 6.50
N GLY A 67 -3.40 -3.18 7.04
CA GLY A 67 -3.99 -4.18 7.92
C GLY A 67 -4.14 -5.55 7.25
N VAL A 68 -4.74 -5.60 6.06
CA VAL A 68 -4.93 -6.84 5.31
C VAL A 68 -3.59 -7.48 4.94
N VAL A 69 -2.62 -6.70 4.44
CA VAL A 69 -1.28 -7.22 4.11
C VAL A 69 -0.57 -7.75 5.36
N SER A 70 -0.74 -7.11 6.52
CA SER A 70 -0.11 -7.55 7.77
C SER A 70 -0.71 -8.87 8.25
N VAL A 71 -2.04 -8.96 8.25
CA VAL A 71 -2.77 -10.21 8.57
C VAL A 71 -2.40 -11.35 7.62
N LEU A 72 -2.34 -11.08 6.31
CA LEU A 72 -1.94 -12.11 5.33
C LEU A 72 -0.51 -12.58 5.53
N LYS A 73 0.42 -11.71 5.95
CA LYS A 73 1.80 -12.11 6.27
C LYS A 73 1.85 -13.11 7.42
N ASP A 74 1.03 -12.92 8.43
CA ASP A 74 1.01 -13.78 9.61
C ASP A 74 0.19 -15.07 9.39
N MET A 75 -0.60 -15.14 8.31
CA MET A 75 -1.41 -16.30 7.92
C MET A 75 -0.75 -17.21 6.89
N THR A 76 0.01 -16.66 5.94
CA THR A 76 0.45 -17.44 4.77
C THR A 76 1.52 -18.49 5.06
N GLY A 77 2.35 -18.27 6.09
CA GLY A 77 3.40 -19.21 6.50
C GLY A 77 4.51 -19.42 5.46
N VAL A 78 4.75 -18.39 4.64
CA VAL A 78 5.67 -18.45 3.51
C VAL A 78 7.02 -17.87 3.91
N TYR A 79 8.06 -18.69 3.83
CA TYR A 79 9.43 -18.30 4.09
C TYR A 79 10.01 -17.43 2.96
N CYS A 80 10.96 -16.57 3.33
CA CYS A 80 11.69 -15.73 2.39
C CYS A 80 12.64 -16.60 1.55
N PRO A 81 12.85 -16.27 0.25
CA PRO A 81 13.77 -17.01 -0.63
C PRO A 81 15.13 -17.30 0.02
N VAL A 82 15.76 -16.31 0.67
CA VAL A 82 17.06 -16.45 1.36
C VAL A 82 17.07 -17.51 2.47
N SER A 83 15.90 -17.82 3.06
CA SER A 83 15.75 -18.82 4.12
C SER A 83 15.33 -20.19 3.59
N THR A 84 15.12 -20.32 2.28
CA THR A 84 14.70 -21.58 1.68
C THR A 84 15.87 -22.49 1.30
N THR A 85 15.65 -23.80 1.34
CA THR A 85 16.67 -24.83 1.03
C THR A 85 17.27 -24.66 -0.36
N TYR A 86 16.50 -24.19 -1.34
CA TYR A 86 16.98 -23.93 -2.70
C TYR A 86 18.09 -22.87 -2.75
N PHE A 87 18.06 -21.87 -1.86
CA PHE A 87 19.05 -20.79 -1.79
C PHE A 87 20.04 -20.97 -0.63
N GLY A 88 20.14 -22.18 -0.04
CA GLY A 88 21.08 -22.49 1.04
C GLY A 88 20.54 -22.24 2.47
N GLY A 89 19.24 -22.03 2.63
CA GLY A 89 18.57 -21.96 3.93
C GLY A 89 18.08 -23.32 4.44
N THR A 90 17.26 -23.30 5.49
CA THR A 90 16.79 -24.51 6.21
C THR A 90 15.33 -24.87 5.95
N HIS A 91 14.55 -23.97 5.34
CA HIS A 91 13.10 -24.15 5.18
C HIS A 91 12.71 -24.56 3.75
N PRO A 92 11.67 -25.38 3.54
CA PRO A 92 11.21 -25.69 2.19
C PRO A 92 10.57 -24.45 1.52
N ILE A 93 10.54 -24.45 0.19
CA ILE A 93 9.67 -23.52 -0.56
C ILE A 93 8.23 -23.98 -0.34
N LEU A 94 7.41 -23.10 0.25
CA LEU A 94 6.00 -23.36 0.52
C LEU A 94 5.12 -22.45 -0.33
N GLU A 95 3.99 -23.00 -0.77
CA GLU A 95 2.93 -22.18 -1.36
C GLU A 95 2.15 -21.44 -0.26
N PRO A 96 1.63 -20.23 -0.54
CA PRO A 96 0.81 -19.49 0.42
C PRO A 96 -0.41 -20.28 0.85
N ARG A 97 -0.55 -20.51 2.16
CA ARG A 97 -1.74 -21.16 2.73
C ARG A 97 -2.68 -20.12 3.30
N PHE A 98 -3.95 -20.17 2.91
CA PHE A 98 -4.97 -19.28 3.47
C PHE A 98 -5.72 -20.01 4.59
N GLY A 99 -5.11 -20.06 5.78
CA GLY A 99 -5.72 -20.61 6.98
C GLY A 99 -5.99 -19.54 8.04
N PHE A 100 -6.90 -19.78 8.98
CA PHE A 100 -7.24 -18.84 10.05
C PHE A 100 -6.20 -18.75 11.19
N SER A 101 -5.02 -19.36 11.03
CA SER A 101 -3.96 -19.32 12.03
C SER A 101 -3.11 -18.06 11.85
N LEU A 102 -3.13 -17.16 12.84
CA LEU A 102 -2.39 -15.88 12.86
C LEU A 102 -0.96 -16.04 13.43
N SER A 103 -0.31 -17.17 13.23
CA SER A 103 1.04 -17.45 13.74
C SER A 103 1.79 -18.42 12.85
N ALA A 104 1.49 -18.40 11.55
CA ALA A 104 2.16 -19.27 10.62
C ALA A 104 3.65 -18.86 10.51
N PRO A 105 4.60 -19.81 10.59
CA PRO A 105 6.01 -19.48 10.53
C PRO A 105 6.39 -19.03 9.10
N GLY A 106 6.95 -17.82 8.98
CA GLY A 106 7.38 -17.22 7.71
C GLY A 106 6.46 -16.08 7.26
N ASN A 107 7.03 -14.86 7.12
CA ASN A 107 6.27 -13.61 6.99
C ASN A 107 6.55 -12.87 5.66
N CYS A 108 6.87 -13.61 4.60
CA CYS A 108 7.45 -13.04 3.37
C CYS A 108 6.45 -12.86 2.22
N CYS A 109 5.22 -13.37 2.35
CA CYS A 109 4.13 -13.19 1.42
C CYS A 109 2.90 -12.61 2.14
N PRO A 110 2.18 -11.61 1.60
CA PRO A 110 2.46 -10.85 0.38
C PRO A 110 3.54 -9.77 0.58
N GLY A 111 4.03 -9.16 -0.51
CA GLY A 111 4.96 -8.02 -0.48
C GLY A 111 4.44 -6.79 0.29
N GLY A 112 5.33 -5.86 0.64
CA GLY A 112 5.01 -4.74 1.55
C GLY A 112 4.59 -3.42 0.91
N PHE A 113 4.68 -3.25 -0.41
CA PHE A 113 4.41 -1.95 -1.03
C PHE A 113 2.96 -1.84 -1.52
N ALA A 114 2.20 -0.97 -0.86
CA ALA A 114 0.82 -0.61 -1.15
C ALA A 114 0.78 0.92 -1.32
N GLY A 115 0.20 1.42 -2.41
CA GLY A 115 0.48 2.80 -2.87
C GLY A 115 -0.39 3.30 -4.02
N THR A 116 -0.63 2.41 -4.97
CA THR A 116 -1.06 2.77 -6.33
C THR A 116 -2.56 3.01 -6.40
N GLY A 117 -3.34 2.14 -5.74
CA GLY A 117 -4.80 2.22 -5.75
C GLY A 117 -5.29 3.48 -5.07
N PHE A 118 -4.87 3.71 -3.82
CA PHE A 118 -5.42 4.80 -3.01
C PHE A 118 -5.05 6.20 -3.55
N ILE A 119 -3.88 6.40 -4.15
CA ILE A 119 -3.53 7.70 -4.77
C ILE A 119 -4.40 7.97 -6.00
N TRP A 120 -4.59 6.98 -6.87
CA TRP A 120 -5.38 7.12 -8.09
C TRP A 120 -6.84 7.45 -7.78
N PHE A 121 -7.48 6.63 -6.94
CA PHE A 121 -8.90 6.76 -6.63
C PHE A 121 -9.24 8.03 -5.85
N ALA A 122 -8.32 8.54 -5.02
CA ALA A 122 -8.52 9.79 -4.30
C ALA A 122 -8.64 10.99 -5.24
N PHE A 123 -7.75 11.08 -6.24
CA PHE A 123 -7.62 12.29 -7.06
C PHE A 123 -8.29 12.20 -8.43
N ARG A 124 -8.64 11.00 -8.94
CA ARG A 124 -9.15 10.80 -10.31
C ARG A 124 -10.35 11.67 -10.70
N ARG A 125 -11.21 12.06 -9.75
CA ARG A 125 -12.42 12.87 -10.04
C ARG A 125 -12.14 14.37 -10.10
N ARG A 126 -11.32 14.90 -9.20
CA ARG A 126 -11.06 16.35 -9.11
C ARG A 126 -9.80 16.78 -9.84
N ARG A 127 -8.81 15.90 -9.95
CA ARG A 127 -7.46 16.20 -10.48
C ARG A 127 -6.90 15.01 -11.28
N PRO A 128 -7.43 14.70 -12.46
CA PRO A 128 -7.02 13.53 -13.25
C PRO A 128 -5.53 13.55 -13.66
N THR A 129 -4.95 14.73 -13.89
CA THR A 129 -3.51 14.85 -14.18
C THR A 129 -2.65 14.51 -12.97
N LEU A 130 -3.01 15.01 -11.78
CA LEU A 130 -2.32 14.65 -10.53
C LEU A 130 -2.49 13.16 -10.21
N ALA A 131 -3.67 12.59 -10.46
CA ALA A 131 -3.92 11.17 -10.28
C ALA A 131 -3.00 10.33 -11.18
N ARG A 132 -2.85 10.69 -12.47
CA ARG A 132 -1.98 9.98 -13.41
C ARG A 132 -0.51 10.09 -13.02
N ALA A 133 -0.06 11.28 -12.68
CA ALA A 133 1.31 11.49 -12.18
C ALA A 133 1.56 10.67 -10.91
N GLY A 134 0.66 10.75 -9.93
CA GLY A 134 0.73 9.99 -8.69
C GLY A 134 0.74 8.48 -8.90
N LEU A 135 -0.07 7.97 -9.83
CA LEU A 135 -0.08 6.56 -10.20
C LEU A 135 1.25 6.14 -10.83
N PHE A 136 1.77 6.92 -11.77
CA PHE A 136 3.08 6.66 -12.38
C PHE A 136 4.19 6.61 -11.32
N PHE A 137 4.27 7.62 -10.44
CA PHE A 137 5.24 7.64 -9.35
C PHE A 137 5.07 6.46 -8.40
N ALA A 138 3.83 6.09 -8.04
CA ALA A 138 3.56 4.97 -7.15
C ALA A 138 3.97 3.63 -7.78
N ILE A 139 3.72 3.41 -9.07
CA ILE A 139 4.14 2.21 -9.80
C ILE A 139 5.68 2.16 -9.89
N LEU A 140 6.31 3.27 -10.29
CA LEU A 140 7.77 3.35 -10.40
C LEU A 140 8.43 3.09 -9.04
N PHE A 141 8.01 3.80 -8.00
CA PHE A 141 8.57 3.65 -6.66
C PHE A 141 8.31 2.25 -6.08
N GLY A 142 7.11 1.70 -6.29
CA GLY A 142 6.80 0.33 -5.88
C GLY A 142 7.63 -0.73 -6.60
N THR A 143 7.90 -0.53 -7.88
CA THR A 143 8.76 -1.41 -8.68
C THR A 143 10.20 -1.36 -8.17
N VAL A 144 10.73 -0.17 -7.90
CA VAL A 144 12.07 0.01 -7.31
C VAL A 144 12.16 -0.68 -5.94
N CYS A 145 11.18 -0.46 -5.06
CA CYS A 145 11.10 -1.15 -3.77
C CYS A 145 11.06 -2.67 -3.94
N GLY A 146 10.24 -3.18 -4.87
CA GLY A 146 10.10 -4.60 -5.15
C GLY A 146 11.38 -5.24 -5.66
N VAL A 147 12.09 -4.58 -6.57
CA VAL A 147 13.39 -5.03 -7.10
C VAL A 147 14.45 -5.07 -6.00
N ILE A 148 14.52 -4.02 -5.17
CA ILE A 148 15.42 -4.00 -4.01
C ILE A 148 15.16 -5.21 -3.10
N GLN A 149 13.90 -5.51 -2.82
CA GLN A 149 13.49 -6.64 -2.00
C GLN A 149 13.83 -8.01 -2.63
N MET A 150 13.74 -8.11 -3.97
CA MET A 150 14.17 -9.30 -4.72
C MET A 150 15.69 -9.47 -4.69
N MET A 151 16.47 -8.39 -4.84
CA MET A 151 17.93 -8.42 -4.75
C MET A 151 18.42 -8.84 -3.38
N ARG A 152 17.67 -8.51 -2.32
CA ARG A 152 17.94 -8.98 -0.96
C ARG A 152 17.52 -10.45 -0.73
N GLY A 153 16.82 -11.07 -1.67
CA GLY A 153 16.29 -12.43 -1.54
C GLY A 153 15.10 -12.56 -0.59
N TYR A 154 14.34 -11.50 -0.32
CA TYR A 154 13.20 -11.53 0.61
C TYR A 154 11.85 -11.79 -0.07
N HIS A 155 11.70 -11.49 -1.35
CA HIS A 155 10.43 -11.65 -2.05
C HIS A 155 10.63 -12.25 -3.44
N PHE A 156 9.75 -13.17 -3.82
CA PHE A 156 9.59 -13.55 -5.22
C PHE A 156 8.84 -12.45 -5.99
N PRO A 157 9.03 -12.34 -7.33
CA PRO A 157 8.30 -11.39 -8.16
C PRO A 157 6.77 -11.51 -8.01
N SER A 158 6.27 -12.74 -7.87
CA SER A 158 4.84 -13.03 -7.68
C SER A 158 4.26 -12.37 -6.44
N TYR A 159 5.02 -12.24 -5.34
CA TYR A 159 4.56 -11.61 -4.11
C TYR A 159 4.38 -10.10 -4.28
N ASN A 160 5.20 -9.46 -5.12
CA ASN A 160 5.08 -8.04 -5.43
C ASN A 160 3.85 -7.77 -6.29
N VAL A 161 3.61 -8.60 -7.32
CA VAL A 161 2.42 -8.50 -8.18
C VAL A 161 1.14 -8.76 -7.38
N ALA A 162 1.14 -9.77 -6.51
CA ALA A 162 0.02 -10.07 -5.64
C ALA A 162 -0.33 -8.88 -4.73
N THR A 163 0.66 -8.25 -4.08
CA THR A 163 0.41 -7.05 -3.26
C THR A 163 -0.13 -5.90 -4.08
N PHE A 164 0.40 -5.66 -5.28
CA PHE A 164 -0.11 -4.60 -6.15
C PHE A 164 -1.59 -4.80 -6.50
N LEU A 165 -1.97 -6.02 -6.90
CA LEU A 165 -3.36 -6.35 -7.22
C LEU A 165 -4.27 -6.26 -5.98
N LEU A 166 -3.79 -6.68 -4.81
CA LEU A 166 -4.51 -6.54 -3.54
C LEU A 166 -4.72 -5.07 -3.16
N ASP A 167 -3.66 -4.26 -3.20
CA ASP A 167 -3.71 -2.81 -2.94
C ASP A 167 -4.72 -2.11 -3.85
N TRP A 168 -4.68 -2.42 -5.15
CA TRP A 168 -5.60 -1.88 -6.14
C TRP A 168 -7.05 -2.26 -5.83
N SER A 169 -7.30 -3.55 -5.58
CA SER A 169 -8.63 -4.09 -5.34
C SER A 169 -9.25 -3.55 -4.04
N LEU A 170 -8.49 -3.56 -2.94
CA LEU A 170 -8.93 -3.00 -1.65
C LEU A 170 -9.20 -1.50 -1.76
N SER A 171 -8.31 -0.76 -2.41
CA SER A 171 -8.49 0.67 -2.65
C SER A 171 -9.75 0.97 -3.47
N ALA A 172 -10.05 0.14 -4.48
CA ALA A 172 -11.26 0.25 -5.27
C ALA A 172 -12.52 -0.04 -4.44
N LEU A 173 -12.51 -1.07 -3.59
CA LEU A 173 -13.63 -1.41 -2.71
C LEU A 173 -13.92 -0.29 -1.70
N VAL A 174 -12.89 0.24 -1.03
CA VAL A 174 -13.03 1.37 -0.12
C VAL A 174 -13.58 2.59 -0.87
N TYR A 175 -13.14 2.81 -2.11
CA TYR A 175 -13.61 3.92 -2.93
C TYR A 175 -15.10 3.78 -3.27
N LEU A 176 -15.52 2.58 -3.67
CA LEU A 176 -16.92 2.28 -3.96
C LEU A 176 -17.80 2.45 -2.71
N ALA A 177 -17.33 2.05 -1.54
CA ALA A 177 -18.04 2.25 -0.28
C ALA A 177 -18.24 3.75 0.02
N PHE A 178 -17.19 4.57 -0.13
CA PHE A 178 -17.28 6.02 0.04
C PHE A 178 -18.20 6.67 -0.99
N LEU A 179 -18.16 6.21 -2.24
CA LEU A 179 -19.03 6.67 -3.30
C LEU A 179 -20.49 6.35 -2.99
N ALA A 180 -20.81 5.11 -2.64
CA ALA A 180 -22.16 4.68 -2.26
C ALA A 180 -22.69 5.49 -1.07
N ALA A 181 -21.88 5.67 -0.03
CA ALA A 181 -22.24 6.50 1.13
C ALA A 181 -22.47 7.98 0.77
N SER A 182 -21.72 8.51 -0.20
CA SER A 182 -21.92 9.88 -0.69
C SER A 182 -23.23 10.04 -1.48
N LEU A 183 -23.57 9.05 -2.31
CA LEU A 183 -24.81 9.05 -3.10
C LEU A 183 -26.04 8.91 -2.20
N LYS A 184 -25.99 8.03 -1.20
CA LYS A 184 -27.06 7.85 -0.20
C LYS A 184 -27.35 9.15 0.55
N ARG A 185 -26.30 9.87 0.98
CA ARG A 185 -26.44 11.18 1.66
C ARG A 185 -27.06 12.25 0.76
N ARG A 186 -26.67 12.30 -0.51
CA ARG A 186 -27.25 13.23 -1.49
C ARG A 186 -28.71 12.93 -1.76
N HIS A 187 -29.08 11.66 -1.90
CA HIS A 187 -30.47 11.25 -2.12
C HIS A 187 -31.35 11.62 -0.91
N ALA A 188 -30.90 11.33 0.30
CA ALA A 188 -31.61 11.72 1.53
C ALA A 188 -31.78 13.24 1.65
N ALA A 189 -30.73 14.03 1.34
CA ALA A 189 -30.80 15.49 1.36
C ALA A 189 -31.68 16.07 0.24
N GLY A 190 -31.74 15.40 -0.92
CA GLY A 190 -32.64 15.75 -2.02
C GLY A 190 -34.11 15.53 -1.66
N PHE A 191 -34.43 14.43 -0.98
CA PHE A 191 -35.77 14.17 -0.46
C PHE A 191 -36.25 15.21 0.56
N ILE A 192 -35.37 15.65 1.47
CA ILE A 192 -35.70 16.69 2.46
C ILE A 192 -35.95 18.06 1.81
N ARG A 193 -35.38 18.32 0.61
CA ARG A 193 -35.54 19.59 -0.11
C ARG A 193 -36.74 19.64 -1.06
N ILE A 194 -37.48 18.55 -1.27
CA ILE A 194 -38.74 18.63 -2.03
C ILE A 194 -39.74 19.34 -1.10
N PRO A 195 -40.23 20.56 -1.44
CA PRO A 195 -41.24 21.20 -0.63
C PRO A 195 -42.45 20.27 -0.62
N GLN A 196 -42.83 19.81 0.57
CA GLN A 196 -44.13 19.20 0.80
C GLN A 196 -45.15 20.32 0.55
N LYS A 197 -45.59 20.47 -0.70
CA LYS A 197 -46.76 21.30 -1.02
C LYS A 197 -47.96 20.60 -0.37
N ALA A 198 -48.40 21.12 0.76
CA ALA A 198 -49.74 20.92 1.30
C ALA A 198 -50.76 21.64 0.41
#